data_AF-A0A353MZM8-F1
#
_entry.id   AF-A0A353MZM8-F1
#
_cell.length_a   1.000
_cell.length_b   1.000
_cell.length_c   1.000
_cell.angle_alpha   90.00
_cell.angle_beta   90.00
_cell.angle_gamma   90.00
#
_symmetry.space_group_name_H-M   'P 1'
#
loop_
_entity.id
_entity.type
_entity.pdbx_description
1 polymer ?
#
loop_
_entity_poly.entity_id
_entity_poly.type
_entity_poly.pdbx_seq_one_letter_code
_entity_poly.pdbx_strand_id
1 'polypeptide(L)' 'MTAYSAVTREVVRDLERLLGAHNVAVDPEKLASYSRDEVGLQFWDREYRAEVLVFPESTGHVSAVLAYADSRRIPVT' A
#
# COMPACT_ATOMS: atom_id res chain seq x y z
N MET A 1 -21.95 -4.61 -4.02
CA MET A 1 -20.52 -4.23 -4.16
C MET A 1 -19.70 -5.23 -3.38
N THR A 2 -18.80 -5.95 -4.04
CA THR A 2 -17.88 -6.86 -3.35
C THR A 2 -16.76 -6.04 -2.72
N ALA A 3 -16.74 -5.96 -1.38
CA ALA A 3 -15.73 -5.23 -0.63
C ALA A 3 -14.31 -5.72 -0.95
N TYR A 4 -13.33 -4.82 -0.90
CA TYR A 4 -11.92 -5.17 -0.92
C TYR A 4 -11.50 -5.77 0.43
N SER A 5 -10.42 -6.55 0.41
CA SER A 5 -9.85 -7.16 1.62
C SER A 5 -9.00 -6.15 2.38
N ALA A 6 -9.07 -6.19 3.70
CA ALA A 6 -8.22 -5.40 4.58
C ALA A 6 -6.77 -5.89 4.56
N VAL A 7 -5.83 -5.01 4.89
CA VAL A 7 -4.42 -5.35 5.04
C VAL A 7 -4.18 -5.90 6.45
N THR A 8 -4.06 -7.22 6.55
CA THR A 8 -3.77 -7.89 7.83
C THR A 8 -2.27 -7.91 8.14
N ARG A 9 -1.90 -8.29 9.37
CA ARG A 9 -0.48 -8.55 9.72
C ARG A 9 0.16 -9.65 8.88
N GLU A 10 -0.63 -10.60 8.38
CA GLU A 10 -0.14 -11.60 7.44
C GLU A 10 0.19 -10.98 6.09
N VAL A 11 -0.66 -10.07 5.59
CA VAL A 11 -0.39 -9.32 4.36
C VAL A 11 0.92 -8.54 4.45
N VAL A 12 1.16 -7.85 5.58
CA VAL A 12 2.41 -7.11 5.78
C VAL A 12 3.62 -8.06 5.73
N ARG A 13 3.57 -9.19 6.45
CA ARG A 13 4.65 -10.19 6.46
C ARG A 13 4.89 -10.82 5.09
N ASP A 14 3.83 -11.04 4.31
CA ASP A 14 3.93 -11.56 2.95
C ASP A 14 4.63 -10.55 2.03
N LEU A 15 4.28 -9.27 2.13
CA LEU A 15 4.92 -8.18 1.38
C LEU A 15 6.40 -8.02 1.77
N GLU A 16 6.74 -8.11 3.06
CA GLU A 16 8.14 -8.06 3.53
C GLU A 16 8.97 -9.23 2.97
N ARG A 17 8.38 -10.42 2.81
CA ARG A 17 9.04 -11.57 2.17
C ARG A 17 9.21 -11.37 0.66
N LEU A 18 8.27 -10.69 0.01
CA LEU A 18 8.32 -10.42 -1.44
C LEU A 18 9.32 -9.32 -1.81
N LEU A 19 9.47 -8.30 -0.96
CA LEU A 19 10.18 -7.06 -1.30
C LEU A 19 11.43 -6.79 -0.45
N GLY A 20 11.58 -7.49 0.68
CA GLY A 20 12.47 -7.10 1.77
C GLY A 20 11.76 -6.17 2.75
N ALA A 21 12.05 -6.33 4.04
CA ALA A 21 11.38 -5.59 5.11
C ALA A 21 11.61 -4.06 5.03
N HIS A 22 12.77 -3.63 4.50
CA HIS A 22 13.07 -2.20 4.32
C HIS A 22 12.19 -1.53 3.25
N ASN A 23 11.55 -2.32 2.39
CA ASN A 23 10.67 -1.88 1.31
C ASN A 23 9.19 -1.93 1.68
N VAL A 24 8.84 -2.11 2.97
CA VAL A 24 7.46 -2.11 3.46
C VAL A 24 7.33 -1.12 4.62
N ALA A 25 6.28 -0.29 4.59
CA ALA A 25 6.01 0.65 5.68
C ALA A 25 4.54 0.64 6.08
N VAL A 26 4.32 0.60 7.40
CA VAL A 26 3.00 0.72 8.06
C VAL A 26 2.97 1.84 9.10
N ASP A 27 4.03 2.63 9.17
CA ASP A 27 4.13 3.77 10.08
C ASP A 27 3.12 4.86 9.67
N PRO A 28 2.32 5.40 10.61
CA PRO A 28 1.31 6.40 10.31
C PRO A 28 1.84 7.69 9.68
N GLU A 29 3.06 8.13 10.01
CA GLU A 29 3.62 9.38 9.50
C GLU A 29 3.99 9.25 8.02
N LYS A 30 4.68 8.17 7.65
CA LYS A 30 5.01 7.86 6.25
C LYS A 30 3.76 7.54 5.44
N LEU A 31 2.79 6.81 6.00
CA LEU A 31 1.50 6.63 5.32
C LEU A 31 0.82 7.97 5.02
N ALA A 32 0.88 8.93 5.95
CA ALA A 32 0.36 10.27 5.73
C ALA A 32 1.13 11.04 4.64
N SER A 33 2.45 10.90 4.56
CA SER A 33 3.26 11.63 3.57
C SER A 33 3.02 11.18 2.13
N TYR A 34 2.57 9.94 1.90
CA TYR A 34 2.23 9.41 0.57
C TYR A 34 0.71 9.37 0.30
N SER A 35 -0.09 10.02 1.15
CA SER A 35 -1.55 9.92 1.07
C SER A 35 -2.21 10.91 0.11
N ARG A 36 -1.48 11.96 -0.31
CA ARG A 36 -2.00 13.10 -1.07
C ARG A 36 -0.92 13.65 -1.99
N ASP A 37 -1.35 14.19 -3.12
CA ASP A 37 -0.51 15.00 -4.01
C ASP A 37 -0.31 16.42 -3.44
N GLU A 38 0.43 17.26 -4.17
CA GLU A 38 0.73 18.67 -3.84
C GLU A 38 -0.50 19.60 -4.00
N VAL A 39 -1.60 19.27 -3.31
CA VAL A 39 -2.86 20.01 -3.31
C VAL A 39 -3.23 20.39 -1.87
N GLY A 40 -3.70 21.62 -1.68
CA GLY A 40 -4.09 22.13 -0.36
C GLY A 40 -5.18 21.29 0.32
N LEU A 41 -5.11 21.15 1.65
CA LEU A 41 -6.02 20.31 2.44
C LEU A 41 -7.49 20.68 2.28
N GLN A 42 -7.80 21.95 2.01
CA GLN A 42 -9.18 22.43 1.82
C GLN A 42 -9.89 21.82 0.60
N PHE A 43 -9.15 21.21 -0.33
CA PHE A 43 -9.72 20.59 -1.53
C PHE A 43 -10.02 19.10 -1.35
N TRP A 44 -9.71 18.52 -0.19
CA TRP A 44 -10.00 17.13 0.13
C TRP A 44 -11.24 17.05 1.03
N ASP A 45 -12.20 16.18 0.68
CA ASP A 45 -13.43 15.97 1.46
C ASP A 45 -13.18 15.17 2.75
N ARG A 46 -12.11 14.37 2.77
CA ARG A 46 -11.68 13.56 3.91
C ARG A 46 -10.21 13.18 3.80
N GLU A 47 -9.72 12.53 4.84
CA GLU A 47 -8.45 11.84 4.80
C GLU A 47 -8.57 10.52 4.04
N TYR A 48 -7.83 10.41 2.94
CA TYR A 48 -7.55 9.15 2.25
C TYR A 48 -6.21 8.66 2.76
N ARG A 49 -6.09 7.39 3.14
CA ARG A 49 -4.81 6.82 3.59
C ARG A 49 -4.76 5.34 3.26
N ALA A 50 -3.63 4.88 2.75
CA ALA A 50 -3.38 3.46 2.55
C ALA A 50 -3.19 2.75 3.89
N GLU A 51 -3.35 1.42 3.91
CA GLU A 51 -3.05 0.59 5.08
C GLU A 51 -1.59 0.11 5.10
N VAL A 52 -0.90 0.13 3.95
CA VAL A 52 0.52 -0.23 3.78
C VAL A 52 1.11 0.50 2.58
N LEU A 53 2.39 0.85 2.67
CA LEU A 53 3.21 1.32 1.54
C LEU A 53 4.25 0.27 1.19
N VAL A 54 4.56 0.17 -0.09
CA VAL A 54 5.62 -0.66 -0.61
C VAL A 54 6.55 0.14 -1.52
N PHE A 55 7.83 -0.20 -1.52
CA PHE A 55 8.88 0.46 -2.31
C PHE A 55 9.56 -0.57 -3.23
N PRO A 56 8.95 -0.94 -4.37
CA PRO A 56 9.57 -1.86 -5.33
C PRO A 56 10.88 -1.30 -5.89
N GLU A 57 11.91 -2.14 -5.99
CA GLU A 57 13.23 -1.78 -6.54
C GLU A 57 13.47 -2.36 -7.94
N SER A 58 12.53 -3.18 -8.44
CA SER A 58 12.62 -3.81 -9.75
C SER A 58 11.23 -4.01 -10.36
N THR A 59 11.17 -4.19 -11.68
CA THR A 59 9.93 -4.56 -12.37
C THR A 59 9.39 -5.92 -11.90
N GLY A 60 10.27 -6.82 -11.44
CA GLY A 60 9.89 -8.08 -10.81
C GLY A 60 9.18 -7.90 -9.46
N HIS A 61 9.61 -6.93 -8.65
CA HIS A 61 8.89 -6.56 -7.42
C HIS A 61 7.49 -6.02 -7.74
N VAL A 62 7.38 -5.15 -8.75
CA VAL A 62 6.09 -4.58 -9.17
C VAL A 62 5.14 -5.70 -9.60
N SER A 63 5.57 -6.60 -10.49
CA SER A 63 4.71 -7.69 -10.96
C SER A 63 4.30 -8.65 -9.84
N ALA A 64 5.21 -8.97 -8.92
CA ALA A 64 4.92 -9.82 -7.77
C ALA A 64 3.88 -9.20 -6.81
N VAL A 65 4.00 -7.89 -6.51
CA VAL A 65 3.03 -7.17 -5.68
C VAL A 65 1.66 -7.11 -6.33
N LEU A 66 1.59 -6.78 -7.63
CA LEU A 66 0.31 -6.69 -8.34
C LEU A 66 -0.40 -8.05 -8.41
N ALA A 67 0.34 -9.13 -8.70
CA ALA A 67 -0.22 -10.48 -8.70
C ALA A 67 -0.70 -10.91 -7.30
N TYR A 68 0.08 -10.57 -6.26
CA TYR A 68 -0.29 -10.84 -4.87
C TYR A 68 -1.56 -10.07 -4.46
N ALA A 69 -1.65 -8.78 -4.78
CA ALA A 69 -2.78 -7.92 -4.46
C ALA A 69 -4.07 -8.35 -5.19
N ASP A 70 -3.99 -8.70 -6.47
CA ASP A 70 -5.12 -9.21 -7.26
C ASP A 70 -5.72 -10.48 -6.64
N SER A 71 -4.86 -11.46 -6.31
CA SER A 71 -5.29 -12.73 -5.70
C SER A 71 -6.04 -12.57 -4.37
N ARG A 72 -5.83 -11.44 -3.68
CA ARG A 72 -6.42 -11.12 -2.37
C ARG A 72 -7.47 -10.02 -2.46
N ARG A 73 -7.71 -9.45 -3.63
CA ARG A 73 -8.57 -8.28 -3.84
C ARG A 73 -8.18 -7.12 -2.91
N ILE A 74 -6.91 -6.74 -2.95
CA ILE A 74 -6.37 -5.55 -2.28
C ILE A 74 -6.17 -4.47 -3.36
N PRO A 75 -6.74 -3.26 -3.19
CA PRO A 75 -6.56 -2.18 -4.15
C PRO A 75 -5.12 -1.64 -4.10
N VAL A 76 -4.60 -1.24 -5.25
CA VAL A 76 -3.28 -0.62 -5.40
C VAL A 76 -3.48 0.71 -6.13
N THR A 77 -2.78 1.75 -5.68
CA THR A 77 -2.72 3.07 -6.31
C THR A 77 -1.28 3.43 -6.64
#